data_AF-A0A5C7S851-F1
#
_entry.id   AF-A0A5C7S851-F1
#
_cell.length_a   1.000
_cell.length_b   1.000
_cell.length_c   1.000
_cell.angle_alpha   90.00
_cell.angle_beta   90.00
_cell.angle_gamma   90.00
#
_symmetry.space_group_name_H-M   'P 1'
#
loop_
_entity.id
_entity.type
_entity.pdbx_description
1 polymer ?
#
loop_
_entity_poly.entity_id
_entity_poly.type
_entity_poly.pdbx_seq_one_letter_code
_entity_poly.pdbx_strand_id
1 'polypeptide(L)'
;MKISAFGHAWVLRWRWMLAVLAIAALPAGLSAWQWQRGEDKAATLARIARWASEGAVGLDGLGARTDAAQIDGMVLDFEARWIAPMVWLVDNRVVDRRPGYDVVIAVEDIGAARVAGSRNAPARAALVNLGWIAA
;
A
#
# COMPACT_ATOMS: atom_id res chain seq x y z
N MET A 1 -43.70 1.86 -24.71
CA MET A 1 -44.63 2.29 -23.65
C MET A 1 -44.80 3.80 -23.76
N LYS A 2 -46.04 4.31 -23.66
CA LYS A 2 -46.30 5.76 -23.71
C LYS A 2 -46.55 6.25 -22.29
N ILE A 3 -45.86 7.30 -21.88
CA ILE A 3 -46.02 7.94 -20.57
C ILE A 3 -46.35 9.40 -20.83
N SER A 4 -47.40 9.93 -20.23
CA SER A 4 -47.70 11.37 -20.31
C SER A 4 -47.27 12.03 -19.01
N ALA A 5 -46.36 13.01 -19.12
CA ALA A 5 -45.88 13.80 -18.00
C ALA A 5 -45.56 15.22 -18.49
N PHE A 6 -45.82 16.24 -17.65
CA PHE A 6 -45.59 17.66 -17.96
C PHE A 6 -46.24 18.15 -19.27
N GLY A 7 -47.46 17.67 -19.57
CA GLY A 7 -48.17 18.05 -20.80
C GLY A 7 -47.59 17.46 -22.10
N HIS A 8 -46.60 16.57 -22.01
CA HIS A 8 -45.98 15.92 -23.17
C HIS A 8 -46.16 14.39 -23.13
N ALA A 9 -46.32 13.80 -24.32
CA ALA A 9 -46.41 12.36 -24.52
C ALA A 9 -45.01 11.80 -24.84
N TRP A 10 -44.45 11.04 -23.92
CA TRP A 10 -43.14 10.42 -24.04
C TRP A 10 -43.28 8.99 -24.55
N VAL A 11 -42.54 8.67 -25.61
CA VAL A 11 -42.44 7.29 -26.10
C VAL A 11 -41.19 6.67 -25.51
N LEU A 12 -41.37 5.84 -24.48
CA LEU A 12 -40.27 5.12 -23.87
C LEU A 12 -39.85 3.95 -24.76
N ARG A 13 -38.65 4.07 -25.32
CA ARG A 13 -37.97 3.00 -26.05
C ARG A 13 -37.04 2.27 -25.09
N TRP A 14 -37.52 1.17 -24.52
CA TRP A 14 -36.84 0.45 -23.44
C TRP A 14 -35.38 0.10 -23.76
N ARG A 15 -35.09 -0.32 -25.00
CA ARG A 15 -33.73 -0.62 -25.47
C ARG A 15 -32.77 0.56 -25.30
N TRP A 16 -33.20 1.78 -25.61
CA TRP A 16 -32.39 2.99 -25.47
C TRP A 16 -32.30 3.46 -24.03
N MET A 17 -33.37 3.30 -23.26
CA MET A 17 -33.34 3.61 -21.82
C MET A 17 -32.34 2.71 -21.09
N LEU A 18 -32.34 1.40 -21.37
CA LEU A 18 -31.36 0.46 -20.81
C LEU A 18 -29.93 0.83 -21.24
N ALA A 19 -29.73 1.22 -22.51
CA ALA A 19 -28.42 1.67 -22.98
C ALA A 19 -27.93 2.90 -22.21
N VAL A 20 -28.78 3.91 -22.02
CA VAL A 20 -28.45 5.12 -21.25
C VAL A 20 -28.13 4.78 -19.80
N LEU A 21 -28.93 3.92 -19.16
CA LEU A 21 -28.69 3.49 -17.79
C LEU A 21 -27.37 2.73 -17.65
N ALA A 22 -27.05 1.83 -18.59
CA ALA A 22 -25.79 1.11 -18.61
C ALA A 22 -24.60 2.07 -18.77
N ILE A 23 -24.70 3.02 -19.69
CA ILE A 23 -23.66 4.04 -19.91
C ILE A 23 -23.49 4.92 -18.67
N ALA A 24 -24.56 5.27 -17.96
CA ALA A 24 -24.50 6.07 -16.74
C ALA A 24 -23.97 5.29 -15.52
N ALA A 25 -24.24 3.98 -15.44
CA ALA A 25 -23.80 3.15 -14.33
C ALA A 25 -22.27 2.96 -14.31
N LEU A 26 -21.61 2.89 -15.47
CA LEU A 26 -20.16 2.74 -15.56
C LEU A 26 -19.37 3.88 -14.88
N PRO A 27 -19.56 5.16 -15.24
CA PRO A 27 -18.86 6.27 -14.57
C PRO A 27 -19.30 6.46 -13.13
N ALA A 28 -20.55 6.13 -12.77
CA ALA A 28 -21.00 6.15 -11.38
C ALA A 28 -20.24 5.12 -10.52
N GLY A 29 -20.10 3.88 -11.02
CA GLY A 29 -19.31 2.84 -10.37
C GLY A 29 -17.84 3.22 -10.28
N LEU A 30 -17.28 3.80 -11.36
CA LEU A 30 -15.90 4.29 -11.35
C LEU A 30 -15.70 5.42 -10.35
N SER A 31 -16.65 6.35 -10.24
CA SER A 31 -16.59 7.46 -9.29
C SER A 31 -16.62 6.96 -7.85
N ALA A 32 -17.48 5.98 -7.55
CA ALA A 32 -17.52 5.33 -6.24
C ALA A 32 -16.19 4.60 -5.93
N TRP A 33 -15.63 3.89 -6.91
CA TRP A 33 -14.33 3.22 -6.75
C TRP A 33 -13.18 4.22 -6.52
N GLN A 34 -13.16 5.33 -7.27
CA GLN A 34 -12.18 6.40 -7.10
C GLN A 34 -12.31 7.06 -5.72
N TRP A 35 -13.53 7.25 -5.24
CA TRP A 35 -13.80 7.77 -3.90
C TRP A 35 -13.21 6.87 -2.82
N GLN A 36 -13.54 5.57 -2.87
CA GLN A 36 -13.02 4.59 -1.91
C GLN A 36 -11.49 4.51 -1.93
N ARG A 37 -10.88 4.53 -3.12
CA ARG A 37 -9.42 4.61 -3.25
C ARG A 37 -8.82 5.89 -2.67
N GLY A 38 -9.56 6.99 -2.68
CA GLY A 38 -9.18 8.24 -2.02
C GLY A 38 -9.15 8.08 -0.50
N GLU A 39 -10.17 7.46 0.07
CA GLU A 39 -10.25 7.17 1.52
C GLU A 39 -9.11 6.24 1.97
N ASP A 40 -8.84 5.16 1.22
CA ASP A 40 -7.72 4.24 1.50
C ASP A 40 -6.36 4.97 1.53
N LYS A 41 -6.15 5.88 0.58
CA LYS A 41 -4.93 6.69 0.51
C LYS A 41 -4.84 7.67 1.68
N ALA A 42 -5.94 8.32 2.05
CA ALA A 42 -5.98 9.23 3.19
C ALA A 42 -5.64 8.50 4.51
N ALA A 43 -6.21 7.31 4.71
CA ALA A 43 -5.89 6.46 5.85
C ALA A 43 -4.41 6.03 5.87
N THR A 44 -3.86 5.68 4.70
CA THR A 44 -2.44 5.34 4.57
C THR A 44 -1.53 6.51 4.92
N LEU A 45 -1.82 7.71 4.41
CA LEU A 45 -1.05 8.92 4.72
C LEU A 45 -1.12 9.30 6.20
N ALA A 46 -2.30 9.20 6.82
CA ALA A 46 -2.46 9.45 8.26
C ALA A 46 -1.62 8.48 9.08
N ARG A 47 -1.54 7.21 8.65
CA ARG A 47 -0.72 6.19 9.29
C ARG A 47 0.78 6.46 9.13
N ILE A 48 1.23 6.86 7.94
CA ILE A 48 2.61 7.29 7.69
C ILE A 48 2.98 8.48 8.57
N ALA A 49 2.12 9.49 8.65
CA ALA A 49 2.33 10.64 9.53
C ALA A 49 2.44 10.23 11.00
N ARG A 50 1.64 9.26 11.44
CA ARG A 50 1.74 8.72 12.80
C ARG A 50 3.10 8.06 13.04
N TRP A 51 3.59 7.20 12.14
CA TRP A 51 4.92 6.60 12.32
C TRP A 51 6.05 7.61 12.27
N ALA A 52 5.94 8.65 11.43
CA ALA A 52 6.90 9.74 11.44
C ALA A 52 6.98 10.44 12.81
N SER A 53 5.88 10.46 13.58
CA SER A 53 5.85 10.99 14.95
C SER A 53 6.29 9.99 16.03
N GLU A 54 6.03 8.69 15.84
CA GLU A 54 6.44 7.62 16.77
C GLU A 54 7.96 7.37 16.73
N GLY A 55 8.61 7.72 15.61
CA GLY A 55 10.04 7.54 15.41
C GLY A 55 10.41 6.13 14.96
N ALA A 56 11.71 5.87 14.84
CA ALA A 56 12.21 4.58 14.38
C ALA A 56 12.08 3.51 15.46
N VAL A 57 11.72 2.29 15.06
CA VAL A 57 11.44 1.16 15.96
C VAL A 57 12.40 0.01 15.66
N GLY A 58 12.93 -0.64 16.70
CA GLY A 58 13.74 -1.86 16.56
C GLY A 58 12.88 -3.09 16.21
N LEU A 59 13.53 -4.20 15.83
CA LEU A 59 12.83 -5.43 15.41
C LEU A 59 11.96 -6.06 16.50
N ASP A 60 12.26 -5.84 17.77
CA ASP A 60 11.41 -6.25 18.90
C ASP A 60 9.99 -5.65 18.82
N GLY A 61 9.90 -4.37 18.46
CA GLY A 61 8.62 -3.67 18.30
C GLY A 61 7.85 -4.11 17.05
N LEU A 62 8.54 -4.70 16.08
CA LEU A 62 7.93 -5.27 14.87
C LEU A 62 7.25 -6.61 15.17
N GLY A 63 7.93 -7.49 15.91
CA GLY A 63 7.41 -8.82 16.25
C GLY A 63 6.16 -8.80 17.15
N ALA A 64 5.93 -7.71 17.87
CA ALA A 64 4.71 -7.50 18.65
C ALA A 64 3.48 -7.14 17.80
N ARG A 65 3.67 -6.80 16.51
CA ARG A 65 2.62 -6.38 15.58
C ARG A 65 2.33 -7.52 14.60
N THR A 66 1.08 -7.97 14.53
CA THR A 66 0.67 -9.12 13.69
C THR A 66 -0.07 -8.72 12.42
N ASP A 67 -0.52 -7.47 12.33
CA ASP A 67 -1.22 -6.94 11.16
C ASP A 67 -0.24 -6.25 10.21
N ALA A 68 -0.16 -6.72 8.96
CA ALA A 68 0.68 -6.13 7.93
C ALA A 68 0.38 -4.63 7.71
N ALA A 69 -0.89 -4.21 7.87
CA ALA A 69 -1.26 -2.81 7.77
C ALA A 69 -0.67 -1.94 8.90
N GLN A 70 -0.24 -2.54 10.01
CA GLN A 70 0.42 -1.84 11.13
C GLN A 70 1.94 -1.70 10.98
N ILE A 71 2.52 -2.37 9.98
CA ILE A 71 3.97 -2.43 9.74
C ILE A 71 4.34 -1.66 8.45
N ASP A 72 3.42 -1.57 7.49
CA ASP A 72 3.61 -0.99 6.16
C ASP A 72 3.97 0.52 6.15
N GLY A 73 5.26 0.86 6.12
CA GLY A 73 5.74 2.26 6.10
C GLY A 73 6.37 2.72 7.42
N MET A 74 6.59 1.81 8.37
CA MET A 74 7.31 2.07 9.61
C MET A 74 8.82 2.20 9.35
N VAL A 75 9.48 3.14 10.05
CA VAL A 75 10.93 3.31 10.00
C VAL A 75 11.57 2.36 11.00
N LEU A 76 12.58 1.61 10.57
CA LEU A 76 13.31 0.68 11.42
C LEU A 76 14.69 1.23 11.77
N ASP A 77 15.08 1.07 13.03
CA ASP A 77 16.42 1.39 13.52
C ASP A 77 16.96 0.25 14.37
N PHE A 78 17.94 -0.47 13.83
CA PHE A 78 18.64 -1.56 14.49
C PHE A 78 19.97 -1.84 13.77
N GLU A 79 20.94 -2.40 14.51
CA GLU A 79 22.18 -2.88 13.89
C GLU A 79 21.92 -4.16 13.11
N ALA A 80 22.22 -4.13 11.81
CA ALA A 80 21.95 -5.23 10.91
C ALA A 80 23.17 -5.62 10.06
N ARG A 81 23.25 -6.90 9.69
CA ARG A 81 24.17 -7.38 8.66
C ARG A 81 23.37 -7.83 7.43
N TRP A 82 23.80 -7.39 6.26
CA TRP A 82 23.16 -7.79 5.01
C TRP A 82 23.41 -9.28 4.72
N ILE A 83 22.32 -10.01 4.40
CA ILE A 83 22.37 -11.39 3.96
C ILE A 83 22.57 -11.40 2.45
N ALA A 84 23.81 -11.15 2.04
CA ALA A 84 24.21 -11.18 0.64
C ALA A 84 24.05 -12.59 0.03
N PRO A 85 23.82 -12.72 -1.29
CA PRO A 85 23.72 -11.64 -2.29
C PRO A 85 22.27 -11.18 -2.56
N MET A 86 21.32 -11.49 -1.69
CA MET A 86 19.91 -11.39 -2.06
C MET A 86 19.42 -9.94 -2.12
N VAL A 87 19.02 -9.53 -3.33
CA VAL A 87 18.40 -8.23 -3.64
C VAL A 87 17.18 -8.50 -4.51
N TRP A 88 16.06 -7.91 -4.14
CA TRP A 88 14.83 -7.93 -4.93
C TRP A 88 14.51 -6.53 -5.43
N LEU A 89 14.23 -6.42 -6.72
CA LEU A 89 13.69 -5.22 -7.35
C LEU A 89 12.19 -5.41 -7.46
N VAL A 90 11.45 -4.70 -6.61
CA VAL A 90 10.01 -4.88 -6.45
C VAL A 90 9.28 -3.72 -7.09
N ASP A 91 8.29 -4.06 -7.92
CA ASP A 91 7.34 -3.14 -8.57
C ASP A 91 7.98 -2.20 -9.62
N ASN A 92 7.33 -2.00 -10.76
CA ASN A 92 7.75 -1.01 -11.75
C ASN A 92 7.01 0.29 -11.44
N ARG A 93 7.55 1.04 -10.46
CA ARG A 93 6.93 2.28 -10.00
C ARG A 93 7.47 3.47 -10.76
N VAL A 94 6.56 4.38 -11.10
CA VAL A 94 6.91 5.69 -11.62
C VAL A 94 6.94 6.68 -10.47
N VAL A 95 8.14 7.11 -10.07
CA VAL A 95 8.36 8.18 -9.08
C VAL A 95 8.92 9.38 -9.83
N ASP A 96 8.34 10.57 -9.64
CA ASP A 96 8.73 11.80 -10.34
C ASP A 96 8.87 11.64 -11.87
N ARG A 97 7.92 10.92 -12.48
CA ARG A 97 7.87 10.61 -13.92
C ARG A 97 9.01 9.74 -14.43
N ARG A 98 9.76 9.08 -13.54
CA ARG A 98 10.83 8.15 -13.90
C ARG A 98 10.42 6.72 -13.53
N PRO A 99 10.54 5.75 -14.45
CA PRO A 99 10.33 4.34 -14.10
C PRO A 99 11.49 3.84 -13.24
N GLY A 100 11.22 2.86 -12.39
CA GLY A 100 12.20 2.32 -11.46
C GLY A 100 11.62 1.29 -10.51
N TYR A 101 12.42 0.89 -9.53
CA TYR A 101 12.15 -0.24 -8.65
C TYR A 101 12.36 0.11 -7.19
N ASP A 102 11.50 -0.40 -6.30
CA ASP A 102 11.80 -0.44 -4.87
C ASP A 102 12.84 -1.55 -4.61
N VAL A 103 13.91 -1.23 -3.89
CA VAL A 103 15.00 -2.15 -3.58
C VAL A 103 14.77 -2.76 -2.22
N VAL A 104 14.57 -4.08 -2.19
CA VAL A 104 14.39 -4.83 -0.96
C VAL A 104 15.58 -5.76 -0.74
N ILE A 105 16.11 -5.78 0.49
CA ILE A 105 17.19 -6.70 0.90
C ILE A 105 16.79 -7.48 2.15
N ALA A 106 17.40 -8.65 2.32
CA ALA A 106 17.31 -9.41 3.56
C ALA A 106 18.45 -9.02 4.49
N VAL A 107 18.14 -8.66 5.73
CA VAL A 107 19.13 -8.34 6.76
C VAL A 107 18.89 -9.20 8.00
N GLU A 108 19.96 -9.51 8.72
CA GLU A 108 19.91 -10.15 10.03
C GLU A 108 20.25 -9.14 11.14
N ASP A 109 19.54 -9.25 12.26
CA ASP A 109 19.81 -8.48 13.47
C ASP A 109 21.08 -8.99 14.16
N ILE A 110 22.06 -8.10 14.32
CA ILE A 110 23.31 -8.39 15.04
C ILE A 110 23.39 -7.66 16.38
N GLY A 111 22.51 -6.69 16.63
CA GLY A 111 22.43 -5.95 17.89
C GLY A 111 21.88 -6.84 19.01
N ALA A 112 20.78 -7.56 18.74
CA ALA A 112 20.16 -8.45 19.72
C ALA A 112 21.09 -9.61 20.14
N ALA A 113 21.85 -10.16 19.19
CA ALA A 113 22.82 -11.24 19.45
C ALA A 113 23.99 -10.77 20.33
N ARG A 114 24.40 -9.50 20.21
CA ARG A 114 25.47 -8.90 21.03
C ARG A 114 25.02 -8.66 22.47
N VAL A 115 23.77 -8.21 22.67
CA VAL A 115 23.20 -7.93 24.00
C VAL A 115 22.85 -9.21 24.76
N ALA A 116 22.37 -10.25 24.07
CA ALA A 116 21.92 -11.48 24.70
C ALA A 116 23.05 -12.36 25.29
N GLY A 117 24.33 -12.07 25.00
CA GLY A 117 25.48 -12.86 25.48
C GLY A 117 25.43 -14.36 25.11
N SER A 118 24.46 -14.75 24.28
CA SER A 118 24.03 -16.12 24.06
C SER A 118 24.19 -16.45 22.59
N ARG A 119 25.11 -17.37 22.31
CA ARG A 119 25.34 -17.93 20.96
C ARG A 119 24.14 -18.71 20.40
N ASN A 120 23.07 -18.89 21.18
CA ASN A 120 21.88 -19.65 20.82
C ASN A 120 20.60 -18.79 20.67
N ALA A 121 20.70 -17.45 20.72
CA ALA A 121 19.55 -16.62 20.37
C ALA A 121 19.21 -16.84 18.87
N PRO A 122 17.95 -17.11 18.50
CA PRO A 122 17.59 -17.31 17.10
C PRO A 122 17.91 -16.04 16.30
N ALA A 123 18.66 -16.20 15.21
CA ALA A 123 18.96 -15.11 14.29
C ALA A 123 17.64 -14.57 13.73
N ARG A 124 17.34 -13.30 14.00
CA ARG A 124 16.15 -12.63 13.49
C ARG A 124 16.52 -11.96 12.17
N ALA A 125 15.74 -12.25 11.14
CA ALA A 125 15.91 -11.64 9.84
C ALA A 125 14.68 -10.82 9.45
N ALA A 126 14.89 -9.75 8.71
CA ALA A 126 13.84 -8.89 8.19
C ALA A 126 14.11 -8.55 6.71
N LEU A 127 13.04 -8.36 5.96
CA LEU A 127 13.10 -7.73 4.64
C LEU A 127 12.94 -6.23 4.83
N VAL A 128 13.92 -5.46 4.34
CA VAL A 128 13.93 -4.00 4.48
C VAL A 128 13.90 -3.38 3.09
N ASN A 129 12.99 -2.43 2.90
CA ASN A 129 12.96 -1.58 1.72
C ASN A 129 13.98 -0.44 1.90
N LEU A 130 14.98 -0.36 1.02
CA LEU A 130 16.02 0.68 1.01
C LEU A 130 15.60 1.93 0.21
N GLY A 131 14.41 1.91 -0.38
CA GLY A 131 13.86 2.97 -1.20
C GLY A 131 13.87 2.62 -2.69
N TRP A 132 13.56 3.63 -3.48
CA TRP A 132 13.35 3.51 -4.93
C TRP A 132 14.60 3.91 -5.71
N ILE A 133 14.94 3.16 -6.76
CA ILE A 133 15.99 3.49 -7.72
C ILE A 133 15.41 3.62 -9.13
N ALA A 134 15.95 4.56 -9.92
CA ALA A 134 15.60 4.68 -11.33
C ALA A 134 16.15 3.48 -12.13
N ALA A 135 15.39 3.06 -13.15
CA ALA A 135 15.81 2.06 -14.13
C ALA A 135 16.78 2.62 -15.18
#